data_AF-A0A349PY58-F1
#
_entry.id   AF-A0A349PY58-F1
#
_cell.length_a   1.000
_cell.length_b   1.000
_cell.length_c   1.000
_cell.angle_alpha   90.00
_cell.angle_beta   90.00
_cell.angle_gamma   90.00
#
_symmetry.space_group_name_H-M   'P 1'
#
loop_
_entity.id
_entity.type
_entity.pdbx_description
1 polymer ?
#
loop_
_entity_poly.entity_id
_entity_poly.type
_entity_poly.pdbx_seq_one_letter_code
_entity_poly.pdbx_strand_id
1 'polypeptide(L)' 'HSGIINGISFEINGFINSILDRNDNFIIILTGGDADFLAKRLKNTIFANSNFLLESLNQTFQYKIKND' A
#
# COMPACT_ATOMS: atom_id res chain seq x y z
N HIS A 1 0.82 0.15 24.27
CA HIS A 1 1.38 0.43 22.93
C HIS A 1 1.22 -0.78 21.99
N SER A 2 1.64 -1.99 22.39
CA SER A 2 1.50 -3.21 21.56
C SER A 2 0.08 -3.49 21.04
N GLY A 3 -0.96 -3.26 21.86
CA GLY A 3 -2.35 -3.46 21.45
C GLY A 3 -2.81 -2.62 20.26
N ILE A 4 -2.35 -1.37 20.15
CA ILE A 4 -2.73 -0.47 19.04
C ILE A 4 -2.11 -0.99 17.73
N ILE A 5 -0.82 -1.29 17.75
CA ILE A 5 -0.11 -1.73 16.54
C ILE A 5 -0.61 -3.10 16.07
N ASN A 6 -0.87 -4.01 17.02
CA ASN A 6 -1.43 -5.32 16.68
C ASN A 6 -2.87 -5.17 16.16
N GLY A 7 -3.69 -4.32 16.77
CA GLY A 7 -5.04 -4.02 16.30
C GLY A 7 -5.06 -3.57 14.84
N ILE A 8 -4.28 -2.53 14.51
CA ILE A 8 -4.16 -2.01 13.14
C ILE A 8 -3.65 -3.09 12.18
N SER A 9 -2.65 -3.88 12.59
CA SER A 9 -2.12 -4.97 11.75
C SER A 9 -3.17 -6.05 11.48
N PHE A 10 -4.01 -6.37 12.46
CA PHE A 10 -5.10 -7.34 12.30
C PHE A 10 -6.22 -6.80 11.41
N GLU A 11 -6.62 -5.53 11.58
CA GLU A 11 -7.63 -4.89 10.75
C GLU A 11 -7.20 -4.87 9.27
N ILE A 12 -5.97 -4.45 8.98
CA ILE A 12 -5.44 -4.41 7.61
C ILE A 12 -5.38 -5.83 7.02
N ASN A 13 -4.86 -6.81 7.77
CA ASN A 13 -4.81 -8.21 7.29
C ASN A 13 -6.21 -8.79 7.04
N GLY A 14 -7.17 -8.53 7.94
CA GLY A 14 -8.55 -8.99 7.78
C GLY A 14 -9.20 -8.40 6.53
N PHE A 15 -8.95 -7.11 6.26
CA PHE A 15 -9.41 -6.46 5.04
C PHE A 15 -8.80 -7.10 3.79
N ILE A 16 -7.47 -7.28 3.76
CA ILE A 16 -6.76 -7.90 2.63
C ILE A 16 -7.32 -9.31 2.34
N ASN A 17 -7.47 -10.14 3.38
CA ASN A 17 -8.01 -11.49 3.24
C ASN A 17 -9.44 -11.48 2.68
N SER A 18 -10.29 -10.56 3.15
CA SER A 18 -11.66 -10.43 2.64
C SER A 18 -11.74 -10.01 1.16
N ILE A 19 -10.67 -9.42 0.62
CA ILE A 19 -10.54 -9.06 -0.80
C ILE A 19 -9.99 -10.27 -1.59
N LEU A 20 -8.99 -10.98 -1.07
CA LEU A 20 -8.45 -12.23 -1.66
C LEU A 20 -9.52 -13.29 -1.86
N ASP A 21 -10.42 -13.45 -0.89
CA ASP A 21 -11.49 -14.44 -0.99
C ASP A 21 -12.47 -14.19 -2.16
N ARG A 22 -12.45 -12.99 -2.75
CA ARG A 22 -13.35 -12.58 -3.83
C ARG A 22 -12.66 -12.40 -5.18
N ASN A 23 -11.35 -12.16 -5.20
CA ASN A 23 -10.60 -11.80 -6.40
C ASN A 23 -9.22 -12.49 -6.41
N ASP A 24 -8.92 -13.25 -7.47
CA ASP A 24 -7.68 -14.05 -7.55
C ASP A 24 -6.41 -13.25 -7.84
N ASN A 25 -6.51 -12.00 -8.31
CA ASN A 25 -5.34 -11.19 -8.67
C ASN A 25 -5.52 -9.72 -8.27
N PHE A 26 -4.74 -9.28 -7.30
CA PHE A 26 -4.60 -7.85 -7.01
C PHE A 26 -3.20 -7.50 -6.49
N ILE A 27 -2.88 -6.23 -6.63
CA ILE A 27 -1.62 -5.64 -6.18
C ILE A 27 -1.94 -4.77 -4.98
N ILE A 28 -1.21 -4.97 -3.89
CA ILE A 28 -1.33 -4.15 -2.69
C ILE A 28 -0.19 -3.15 -2.67
N ILE A 29 -0.53 -1.87 -2.63
CA ILE A 29 0.42 -0.77 -2.48
C ILE A 29 0.14 -0.09 -1.16
N LEU A 30 1.14 -0.06 -0.29
CA LEU A 30 1.10 0.65 0.98
C LEU A 30 1.96 1.90 0.88
N THR A 31 1.40 3.05 1.26
CA THR A 31 2.03 4.36 1.12
C THR A 31 1.80 5.20 2.39
N GLY A 32 2.40 6.39 2.45
CA GLY A 32 2.43 7.23 3.65
C GLY A 32 3.65 6.96 4.55
N GLY A 33 3.79 7.75 5.62
CA GLY A 33 5.00 7.77 6.45
C GLY A 33 5.35 6.45 7.15
N ASP A 34 4.34 5.69 7.57
CA ASP A 34 4.53 4.41 8.28
C ASP A 34 4.50 3.18 7.36
N ALA A 35 4.51 3.36 6.04
CA ALA A 35 4.36 2.28 5.07
C ALA A 35 5.38 1.16 5.28
N ASP A 36 6.66 1.50 5.41
CA ASP A 36 7.74 0.51 5.62
C ASP A 36 7.62 -0.21 6.97
N PHE A 37 7.17 0.49 8.01
CA PHE A 37 6.99 -0.10 9.33
C PHE A 37 5.84 -1.11 9.34
N LEU A 38 4.71 -0.74 8.73
CA LEU A 38 3.53 -1.59 8.62
C LEU A 38 3.77 -2.77 7.66
N ALA A 39 4.43 -2.54 6.53
CA ALA A 39 4.74 -3.59 5.56
C ALA A 39 5.57 -4.72 6.17
N LYS A 40 6.54 -4.41 7.06
CA LYS A 40 7.31 -5.44 7.78
C LYS A 40 6.47 -6.30 8.73
N ARG A 41 5.30 -5.82 9.15
CA ARG A 41 4.39 -6.53 10.09
C ARG A 41 3.32 -7.32 9.36
N LEU A 42 2.95 -6.91 8.15
CA LEU A 42 1.97 -7.58 7.31
C LEU A 42 2.67 -8.74 6.58
N LYS A 43 2.05 -9.93 6.55
CA LYS A 43 2.65 -11.13 5.94
C LYS A 43 2.36 -11.28 4.43
N ASN A 44 1.64 -10.32 3.85
CA ASN A 44 1.22 -10.34 2.46
C ASN A 44 2.30 -9.74 1.55
N THR A 45 2.29 -10.12 0.28
CA THR A 45 3.12 -9.47 -0.74
C THR A 45 2.58 -8.06 -0.98
N ILE A 46 3.19 -7.09 -0.31
CA ILE A 46 2.83 -5.68 -0.35
C ILE A 46 4.01 -4.88 -0.89
N PHE A 47 3.74 -3.99 -1.84
CA PHE A 47 4.69 -2.99 -2.27
C PHE A 47 4.58 -1.77 -1.35
N ALA A 48 5.63 -1.47 -0.59
CA ALA A 48 5.70 -0.26 0.22
C ALA A 48 6.41 0.85 -0.57
N ASN A 49 5.72 1.98 -0.75
CA ASN A 49 6.31 3.18 -1.32
C ASN A 49 5.69 4.43 -0.69
N SER A 50 6.42 5.06 0.23
CA SER A 50 5.97 6.25 0.96
C SER A 50 5.69 7.46 0.07
N ASN A 51 6.32 7.54 -1.11
CA ASN A 51 6.20 8.66 -2.05
C ASN A 51 5.33 8.34 -3.27
N PHE A 52 4.59 7.22 -3.24
CA PHE A 52 3.83 6.72 -4.38
C PHE A 52 2.96 7.79 -5.06
N LEU A 53 2.26 8.61 -4.26
CA LEU A 53 1.45 9.71 -4.78
C LEU A 53 2.27 10.75 -5.54
N LEU A 54 3.37 11.22 -4.95
CA LEU A 54 4.24 12.23 -5.54
C LEU A 54 4.87 11.72 -6.84
N GLU A 55 5.37 10.49 -6.83
CA GLU A 55 5.94 9.85 -8.01
C GLU A 55 4.91 9.72 -9.13
N SER A 56 3.69 9.28 -8.80
CA SER A 56 2.59 9.13 -9.76
C SER A 56 2.17 10.47 -10.38
N LEU A 57 2.10 11.53 -9.56
CA LEU A 57 1.80 12.88 -10.04
C LEU A 57 2.91 13.40 -10.97
N ASN A 58 4.17 13.22 -10.58
CA ASN A 58 5.30 13.61 -11.42
C ASN A 58 5.31 12.83 -12.75
N GLN A 59 5.09 11.51 -12.72
CA GLN A 59 5.00 10.69 -13.94
C GLN A 59 3.87 11.17 -14.86
N THR A 60 2.70 11.47 -14.31
CA THR A 60 1.55 12.00 -15.07
C THR A 60 1.88 13.35 -15.70
N PHE A 61 2.57 14.24 -14.98
CA PHE A 61 3.00 15.54 -15.49
C PHE A 61 4.02 15.41 -16.63
N GLN A 62 5.04 14.56 -16.46
CA GLN A 62 6.05 14.29 -17.50
C GLN A 62 5.43 13.67 -18.75
N TYR A 63 4.44 12.78 -18.57
CA TYR A 63 3.71 12.21 -19.70
C TYR A 63 2.99 13.28 -20.52
N LYS A 64 2.33 14.25 -19.87
CA LYS A 64 1.69 15.37 -20.59
C LYS A 64 2.70 16.20 -21.37
N ILE A 65 3.79 16.64 -20.74
CA ILE A 65 4.84 17.42 -21.42
C ILE A 65 5.43 16.71 -22.64
N LYS A 66 5.59 15.38 -22.57
CA LYS A 66 6.22 14.61 -23.66
C LYS A 66 5.29 14.34 -24.84
N ASN A 67 3.97 14.38 -24.63
CA ASN A 67 2.97 14.04 -25.66
C ASN A 67 2.15 15.25 -26.13
N ASP A 68 2.43 16.44 -25.61
CA ASP A 68 2.03 17.74 -26.17
C ASP A 68 3.08 18.23 -27.19
#